data_AF-A0A0F3RXX7-F1
#
_entry.id   AF-A0A0F3RXX7-F1
#
_cell.length_a   1.000
_cell.length_b   1.000
_cell.length_c   1.000
_cell.angle_alpha   90.00
_cell.angle_beta   90.00
_cell.angle_gamma   90.00
#
_symmetry.space_group_name_H-M   'P 1'
#
loop_
_entity.id
_entity.type
_entity.pdbx_description
1 polymer ?
#
loop_
_entity_poly.entity_id
_entity_poly.type
_entity_poly.pdbx_seq_one_letter_code
_entity_poly.pdbx_strand_id
1 'polypeptide(L)'
;MGLLVTGLGWGPSLPAQAASHQTKGLILDAARQYYSVASLKRLITTVHRGGGTFLQLHLTDDSRFGVENARLGQTVAAAHKRGDVYYNRRTGLAFLSKRQLRSLVVYGHQRKVEVIPEIDTPGHTRALIKLMKTSSAANRQLAATITHQNELTLHAKQTLPFVKSLLGEYTGLLYRGQHLAIGGDEYSASTQATQPTTVSYTNDLNRYLRGKGLKTTMWNDGLMKADLRRIDHNIRVVYWSYDGETGNSQTAKAHRQIRATLPELNRAGFQTLNANFWYLYVITRPATFKAANVRYWQNDLKRHWTPTVWDKTSHQNLATSKRNLGSAISIWGDGKKTYSQQQVLAKTKPFLDTYFKQ
;
A
#
# COMPACT_ATOMS: atom_id res chain seq x y z
N MET A 1 -27.83 -46.03 -30.51
CA MET A 1 -26.83 -45.04 -30.97
C MET A 1 -27.10 -43.77 -30.16
N GLY A 2 -26.39 -43.40 -29.10
CA GLY A 2 -24.95 -43.49 -28.88
C GLY A 2 -24.34 -42.09 -29.11
N LEU A 3 -24.36 -41.23 -28.10
CA LEU A 3 -23.20 -40.49 -27.54
C LEU A 3 -23.67 -39.31 -26.67
N LEU A 4 -23.49 -39.45 -25.35
CA LEU A 4 -23.22 -38.33 -24.45
C LEU A 4 -21.85 -37.74 -24.81
N VAL A 5 -21.76 -36.42 -24.91
CA VAL A 5 -20.48 -35.70 -24.79
C VAL A 5 -20.58 -34.73 -23.63
N THR A 6 -20.24 -35.25 -22.44
CA THR A 6 -19.80 -34.47 -21.28
C THR A 6 -18.30 -34.17 -21.42
N GLY A 7 -17.89 -32.95 -21.11
CA GLY A 7 -16.52 -32.66 -20.70
C GLY A 7 -15.71 -31.73 -21.60
N LEU A 8 -15.84 -30.42 -21.39
CA LEU A 8 -14.74 -29.48 -21.65
C LEU A 8 -14.02 -29.22 -20.32
N GLY A 9 -13.11 -30.15 -20.01
CA GLY A 9 -12.21 -30.07 -18.88
C GLY A 9 -11.31 -28.84 -18.98
N TRP A 10 -11.14 -28.20 -17.83
CA TRP A 10 -10.27 -27.04 -17.65
C TRP A 10 -8.85 -27.39 -18.03
N GLY A 11 -8.20 -26.49 -18.78
CA GLY A 11 -6.81 -26.64 -19.19
C GLY A 11 -5.88 -26.87 -17.99
N PRO A 12 -4.75 -27.56 -18.19
CA PRO A 12 -3.89 -28.01 -17.11
C PRO A 12 -3.43 -26.82 -16.26
N SER A 13 -3.71 -26.92 -14.97
CA SER A 13 -3.05 -26.12 -13.93
C SER A 13 -1.54 -26.20 -14.14
N LEU A 14 -0.90 -25.05 -14.30
CA LEU A 14 0.55 -24.94 -14.40
C LEU A 14 1.19 -25.72 -13.23
N PRO A 15 2.20 -26.57 -13.49
CA PRO A 15 2.92 -27.24 -12.42
C PRO A 15 3.54 -26.18 -11.51
N ALA A 16 3.34 -26.33 -10.21
CA ALA A 16 3.97 -25.50 -9.18
C ALA A 16 5.48 -25.73 -9.24
N GLN A 17 6.17 -24.90 -10.01
CA GLN A 17 7.63 -24.90 -10.02
C GLN A 17 8.10 -24.25 -8.72
N ALA A 18 8.48 -25.10 -7.77
CA ALA A 18 9.14 -24.73 -6.53
C ALA A 18 10.57 -24.24 -6.84
N ALA A 19 10.69 -22.97 -7.21
CA ALA A 19 11.86 -22.17 -6.93
C ALA A 19 11.37 -21.04 -6.01
N SER A 20 11.90 -20.95 -4.79
CA SER A 20 11.53 -19.90 -3.83
C SER A 20 12.09 -18.53 -4.28
N HIS A 21 11.56 -17.99 -5.38
CA HIS A 21 11.84 -16.61 -5.74
C HIS A 21 11.11 -15.71 -4.75
N GLN A 22 11.86 -15.08 -3.86
CA GLN A 22 11.33 -14.04 -3.00
C GLN A 22 10.72 -12.94 -3.87
N THR A 23 9.48 -12.58 -3.55
CA THR A 23 8.70 -11.52 -4.19
C THR A 23 9.41 -10.19 -4.00
N LYS A 24 9.77 -9.51 -5.10
CA LYS A 24 10.17 -8.11 -5.09
C LYS A 24 9.07 -7.24 -5.65
N GLY A 25 8.88 -6.08 -5.06
CA GLY A 25 7.92 -5.10 -5.56
C GLY A 25 8.31 -3.67 -5.28
N LEU A 26 7.46 -2.78 -5.73
CA LEU A 26 7.63 -1.34 -5.61
C LEU A 26 6.36 -0.74 -5.03
N ILE A 27 6.51 0.17 -4.08
CA ILE A 27 5.45 1.01 -3.52
C ILE A 27 5.69 2.43 -4.01
N LEU A 28 4.74 2.97 -4.75
CA LEU A 28 4.82 4.33 -5.27
C LEU A 28 3.80 5.21 -4.56
N ASP A 29 4.29 6.30 -3.98
CA ASP A 29 3.45 7.38 -3.49
C ASP A 29 2.82 8.18 -4.64
N ALA A 30 1.58 7.84 -4.96
CA ALA A 30 0.75 8.54 -5.94
C ALA A 30 -0.17 9.60 -5.30
N ALA A 31 -0.16 9.73 -3.97
CA ALA A 31 -0.96 10.67 -3.22
C ALA A 31 -0.22 12.01 -3.08
N ARG A 32 1.02 12.00 -2.56
CA ARG A 32 1.83 13.21 -2.43
C ARG A 32 2.28 13.70 -3.80
N GLN A 33 2.43 12.85 -4.82
CA GLN A 33 2.68 13.30 -6.20
C GLN A 33 1.80 12.59 -7.22
N TYR A 34 1.27 13.32 -8.21
CA TYR A 34 0.45 12.70 -9.24
C TYR A 34 1.35 12.10 -10.32
N TYR A 35 1.03 10.88 -10.74
CA TYR A 35 1.66 10.20 -11.87
C TYR A 35 0.61 9.90 -12.93
N SER A 36 0.91 10.28 -14.17
CA SER A 36 0.04 9.96 -15.31
C SER A 36 -0.02 8.45 -15.56
N VAL A 37 -1.07 7.99 -16.24
CA VAL A 37 -1.20 6.58 -16.67
C VAL A 37 0.03 6.12 -17.45
N ALA A 38 0.57 6.96 -18.33
CA ALA A 38 1.77 6.64 -19.10
C ALA A 38 2.99 6.43 -18.20
N SER A 39 3.19 7.30 -17.19
CA SER A 39 4.25 7.16 -16.19
C SER A 39 4.11 5.87 -15.37
N LEU A 40 2.89 5.55 -14.94
CA LEU A 40 2.61 4.34 -14.17
C LEU A 40 2.83 3.07 -15.02
N LYS A 41 2.44 3.06 -16.30
CA LYS A 41 2.75 1.95 -17.23
C LYS A 41 4.26 1.78 -17.45
N ARG A 42 5.03 2.87 -17.55
CA ARG A 42 6.49 2.79 -17.60
C ARG A 42 7.05 2.16 -16.33
N LEU A 43 6.53 2.53 -15.16
CA LEU A 43 6.98 1.96 -13.89
C LEU A 43 6.64 0.48 -13.76
N ILE A 44 5.44 0.06 -14.17
CA ILE A 44 5.06 -1.37 -14.28
C ILE A 44 6.05 -2.13 -15.17
N THR A 45 6.46 -1.53 -16.29
CA THR A 45 7.46 -2.12 -17.19
C THR A 45 8.84 -2.21 -16.52
N THR A 46 9.25 -1.21 -15.74
CA THR A 46 10.48 -1.26 -14.95
C THR A 46 10.45 -2.40 -13.94
N VAL A 47 9.35 -2.54 -13.18
CA VAL A 47 9.18 -3.64 -12.21
C VAL A 47 9.27 -4.99 -12.92
N HIS A 48 8.55 -5.17 -14.02
CA HIS A 48 8.58 -6.40 -14.82
C HIS A 48 10.00 -6.75 -15.32
N ARG A 49 10.71 -5.78 -15.90
CA ARG A 49 12.07 -5.97 -16.41
C ARG A 49 13.08 -6.31 -15.32
N GLY A 50 12.83 -5.84 -14.09
CA GLY A 50 13.62 -6.18 -12.92
C GLY A 50 13.25 -7.53 -12.28
N GLY A 51 12.35 -8.33 -12.88
CA GLY A 51 11.85 -9.57 -12.29
C GLY A 51 10.94 -9.35 -11.06
N GLY A 52 10.51 -8.10 -10.82
CA GLY A 52 9.55 -7.77 -9.79
C GLY A 52 8.13 -8.23 -10.13
N THR A 53 7.30 -8.35 -9.11
CA THR A 53 6.01 -9.05 -9.17
C THR A 53 4.83 -8.17 -8.81
N PHE A 54 5.05 -6.99 -8.20
CA PHE A 54 3.97 -6.07 -7.88
C PHE A 54 4.40 -4.59 -7.87
N LEU A 55 3.42 -3.74 -8.12
CA LEU A 55 3.45 -2.30 -7.90
C LEU A 55 2.26 -1.92 -7.00
N GLN A 56 2.54 -1.57 -5.75
CA GLN A 56 1.56 -0.94 -4.86
C GLN A 56 1.49 0.55 -5.16
N LEU A 57 0.27 1.06 -5.36
CA LEU A 57 -0.01 2.46 -5.57
C LEU A 57 -0.63 3.01 -4.29
N HIS A 58 0.16 3.75 -3.52
CA HIS A 58 -0.33 4.54 -2.40
C HIS A 58 -1.12 5.73 -2.95
N LEU A 59 -2.41 5.53 -3.18
CA LEU A 59 -3.27 6.45 -3.94
C LEU A 59 -3.85 7.56 -3.06
N THR A 60 -3.94 7.34 -1.75
CA THR A 60 -4.62 8.24 -0.83
C THR A 60 -3.74 8.55 0.36
N ASP A 61 -3.71 9.83 0.73
CA ASP A 61 -3.04 10.35 1.92
C ASP A 61 -3.69 11.69 2.31
N ASP A 62 -3.26 12.26 3.42
CA ASP A 62 -3.47 13.64 3.81
C ASP A 62 -3.35 14.68 2.69
N SER A 63 -2.42 14.48 1.75
CA SER A 63 -2.17 15.40 0.65
C SER A 63 -3.18 15.30 -0.51
N ARG A 64 -3.73 14.11 -0.76
CA ARG A 64 -4.60 13.85 -1.92
C ARG A 64 -5.34 12.53 -1.76
N PHE A 65 -6.61 12.52 -2.14
CA PHE A 65 -7.31 11.30 -2.54
C PHE A 65 -7.17 11.12 -4.06
N GLY A 66 -6.20 10.32 -4.50
CA GLY A 66 -5.65 10.34 -5.87
C GLY A 66 -6.39 9.50 -6.89
N VAL A 67 -7.59 9.02 -6.58
CA VAL A 67 -8.41 8.18 -7.45
C VAL A 67 -9.88 8.57 -7.37
N GLU A 68 -10.63 8.31 -8.43
CA GLU A 68 -12.07 8.52 -8.50
C GLU A 68 -12.82 7.71 -7.43
N ASN A 69 -13.75 8.37 -6.75
CA ASN A 69 -14.59 7.77 -5.72
C ASN A 69 -15.92 8.52 -5.63
N ALA A 70 -17.01 7.84 -6.01
CA ALA A 70 -18.34 8.43 -6.06
C ALA A 70 -18.89 8.69 -4.66
N ARG A 71 -18.56 7.83 -3.68
CA ARG A 71 -18.96 8.00 -2.28
C ARG A 71 -18.43 9.32 -1.70
N LEU A 72 -17.30 9.82 -2.18
CA LEU A 72 -16.68 11.11 -1.84
C LEU A 72 -17.03 12.26 -2.81
N GLY A 73 -17.92 12.05 -3.77
CA GLY A 73 -18.28 13.06 -4.77
C GLY A 73 -17.15 13.45 -5.73
N GLN A 74 -16.09 12.64 -5.83
CA GLN A 74 -14.99 12.84 -6.78
C GLN A 74 -15.17 11.91 -7.96
N THR A 75 -15.85 12.37 -9.01
CA THR A 75 -16.16 11.60 -10.22
C THR A 75 -15.58 12.26 -11.47
N VAL A 76 -15.36 11.48 -12.53
CA VAL A 76 -14.93 12.03 -13.83
C VAL A 76 -15.95 13.02 -14.42
N ALA A 77 -17.24 12.80 -14.17
CA ALA A 77 -18.32 13.68 -14.64
C ALA A 77 -18.28 15.07 -13.98
N ALA A 78 -17.90 15.12 -12.70
CA ALA A 78 -17.77 16.37 -11.95
C ALA A 78 -16.38 17.03 -12.06
N ALA A 79 -15.45 16.44 -12.80
CA ALA A 79 -14.08 16.90 -12.90
C ALA A 79 -13.91 18.03 -13.93
N HIS A 80 -12.75 18.68 -13.87
CA HIS A 80 -12.16 19.39 -15.00
C HIS A 80 -11.11 18.47 -15.63
N LYS A 81 -11.18 18.22 -16.94
CA LYS A 81 -10.23 17.36 -17.66
C LYS A 81 -9.25 18.22 -18.45
N ARG A 82 -7.95 17.94 -18.33
CA ARG A 82 -6.88 18.56 -19.14
C ARG A 82 -5.98 17.47 -19.70
N GLY A 83 -5.97 17.32 -21.03
CA GLY A 83 -5.40 16.13 -21.65
C GLY A 83 -6.06 14.87 -21.07
N ASP A 84 -5.27 13.88 -20.66
CA ASP A 84 -5.77 12.66 -20.00
C ASP A 84 -5.87 12.73 -18.48
N VAL A 85 -5.70 13.90 -17.88
CA VAL A 85 -5.70 14.08 -16.42
C VAL A 85 -7.01 14.71 -15.97
N TYR A 86 -7.64 14.10 -14.95
CA TYR A 86 -8.83 14.63 -14.30
C TYR A 86 -8.43 15.39 -13.04
N TYR A 87 -9.01 16.57 -12.85
CA TYR A 87 -8.80 17.44 -11.70
C TYR A 87 -10.13 17.65 -10.99
N ASN A 88 -10.14 17.46 -9.67
CA ASN A 88 -11.29 17.80 -8.86
C ASN A 88 -11.45 19.33 -8.87
N ARG A 89 -12.64 19.83 -9.25
CA ARG A 89 -12.89 21.28 -9.40
C ARG A 89 -12.73 22.08 -8.10
N ARG A 90 -12.91 21.44 -6.94
CA ARG A 90 -12.85 22.11 -5.63
C ARG A 90 -11.45 22.07 -5.03
N THR A 91 -10.76 20.95 -5.16
CA THR A 91 -9.42 20.81 -4.58
C THR A 91 -8.31 21.23 -5.55
N GLY A 92 -8.60 21.29 -6.86
CA GLY A 92 -7.61 21.49 -7.91
C GLY A 92 -6.64 20.32 -8.06
N LEU A 93 -6.83 19.22 -7.32
CA LEU A 93 -5.91 18.09 -7.32
C LEU A 93 -6.27 17.08 -8.40
N ALA A 94 -5.25 16.59 -9.09
CA ALA A 94 -5.37 15.52 -10.08
C ALA A 94 -5.74 14.19 -9.42
N PHE A 95 -6.51 13.35 -10.12
CA PHE A 95 -6.85 11.99 -9.71
C PHE A 95 -6.95 11.04 -10.92
N LEU A 96 -6.76 9.74 -10.69
CA LEU A 96 -7.00 8.69 -11.68
C LEU A 96 -8.49 8.34 -11.72
N SER A 97 -9.08 8.25 -12.91
CA SER A 97 -10.40 7.61 -13.05
C SER A 97 -10.34 6.11 -12.75
N LYS A 98 -11.48 5.50 -12.40
CA LYS A 98 -11.56 4.05 -12.20
C LYS A 98 -11.19 3.27 -13.46
N ARG A 99 -11.57 3.80 -14.64
CA ARG A 99 -11.18 3.22 -15.94
C ARG A 99 -9.66 3.25 -16.13
N GLN A 100 -9.01 4.35 -15.76
CA GLN A 100 -7.55 4.44 -15.82
C GLN A 100 -6.88 3.48 -14.83
N LEU A 101 -7.36 3.38 -13.59
CA LEU A 101 -6.87 2.39 -12.63
C LEU A 101 -7.03 0.96 -13.16
N ARG A 102 -8.21 0.60 -13.68
CA ARG A 102 -8.43 -0.71 -14.32
C ARG A 102 -7.47 -0.95 -15.48
N SER A 103 -7.19 0.07 -16.30
CA SER A 103 -6.23 -0.06 -17.40
C SER A 103 -4.80 -0.36 -16.91
N LEU A 104 -4.41 0.13 -15.73
CA LEU A 104 -3.12 -0.19 -15.11
C LEU A 104 -3.11 -1.62 -14.59
N VAL A 105 -4.19 -2.07 -13.94
CA VAL A 105 -4.36 -3.45 -13.47
C VAL A 105 -4.25 -4.44 -14.63
N VAL A 106 -4.92 -4.17 -15.75
CA VAL A 106 -4.83 -5.00 -16.97
C VAL A 106 -3.41 -4.99 -17.53
N TYR A 107 -2.78 -3.82 -17.64
CA TYR A 107 -1.43 -3.68 -18.19
C TYR A 107 -0.37 -4.39 -17.34
N GLY A 108 -0.49 -4.34 -16.02
CA GLY A 108 0.35 -5.07 -15.07
C GLY A 108 0.12 -6.57 -15.15
N HIS A 109 -1.14 -7.03 -15.18
CA HIS A 109 -1.47 -8.45 -15.31
C HIS A 109 -0.83 -9.09 -16.56
N GLN A 110 -0.90 -8.41 -17.71
CA GLN A 110 -0.24 -8.86 -18.95
C GLN A 110 1.30 -9.00 -18.84
N ARG A 111 1.90 -8.39 -17.81
CA ARG A 111 3.35 -8.40 -17.52
C ARG A 111 3.67 -9.18 -16.24
N LYS A 112 2.73 -9.93 -15.68
CA LYS A 112 2.91 -10.64 -14.41
C LYS A 112 3.31 -9.71 -13.24
N VAL A 113 2.88 -8.44 -13.30
CA VAL A 113 3.03 -7.45 -12.24
C VAL A 113 1.66 -7.12 -11.68
N GLU A 114 1.41 -7.48 -10.43
CA GLU A 114 0.19 -7.13 -9.72
C GLU A 114 0.17 -5.62 -9.41
N VAL A 115 -0.86 -4.90 -9.85
CA VAL A 115 -1.08 -3.52 -9.42
C VAL A 115 -2.00 -3.54 -8.20
N ILE A 116 -1.49 -3.07 -7.07
CA ILE A 116 -2.19 -3.10 -5.78
C ILE A 116 -2.59 -1.66 -5.43
N PRO A 117 -3.85 -1.26 -5.62
CA PRO A 117 -4.30 0.03 -5.13
C PRO A 117 -4.35 0.04 -3.61
N GLU A 118 -3.99 1.16 -3.01
CA GLU A 118 -4.08 1.40 -1.57
C GLU A 118 -5.01 2.56 -1.28
N ILE A 119 -5.96 2.30 -0.38
CA ILE A 119 -6.83 3.31 0.22
C ILE A 119 -6.54 3.27 1.72
N ASP A 120 -5.77 4.25 2.16
CA ASP A 120 -5.21 4.29 3.50
C ASP A 120 -6.23 4.79 4.53
N THR A 121 -6.42 3.99 5.57
CA THR A 121 -7.29 4.24 6.71
C THR A 121 -6.79 3.46 7.94
N PRO A 122 -7.04 3.92 9.17
CA PRO A 122 -7.78 5.14 9.53
C PRO A 122 -6.89 6.40 9.62
N GLY A 123 -5.57 6.24 9.58
CA GLY A 123 -4.59 7.32 9.45
C GLY A 123 -4.59 7.94 8.05
N HIS A 124 -3.79 8.99 7.86
CA HIS A 124 -3.57 9.60 6.53
C HIS A 124 -4.85 9.98 5.76
N THR A 125 -5.91 10.41 6.46
CA THR A 125 -7.22 10.65 5.84
C THR A 125 -7.60 12.11 5.65
N ARG A 126 -6.71 13.10 5.85
CA ARG A 126 -7.07 14.52 5.75
C ARG A 126 -7.69 14.89 4.39
N ALA A 127 -7.17 14.37 3.27
CA ALA A 127 -7.75 14.64 1.96
C ALA A 127 -9.12 13.96 1.77
N LEU A 128 -9.27 12.74 2.29
CA LEU A 128 -10.56 12.03 2.33
C LEU A 128 -11.58 12.85 3.11
N ILE A 129 -11.24 13.29 4.33
CA ILE A 129 -12.09 14.11 5.19
C ILE A 129 -12.47 15.43 4.50
N LYS A 130 -11.52 16.08 3.80
CA LYS A 130 -11.81 17.28 3.01
C LYS A 130 -12.82 17.03 1.90
N LEU A 131 -12.74 15.89 1.20
CA LEU A 131 -13.73 15.51 0.20
C LEU A 131 -15.10 15.19 0.84
N MET A 132 -15.13 14.53 1.99
CA MET A 132 -16.39 14.34 2.72
C MET A 132 -17.04 15.68 3.06
N LYS A 133 -16.27 16.60 3.66
CA LYS A 133 -16.77 17.92 4.10
C LYS A 133 -17.21 18.83 2.94
N THR A 134 -16.75 18.55 1.72
CA THR A 134 -17.11 19.33 0.53
C THR A 134 -18.15 18.64 -0.35
N SER A 135 -18.31 17.32 -0.32
CA SER A 135 -19.21 16.61 -1.26
C SER A 135 -20.71 16.82 -1.02
N SER A 136 -21.38 15.95 -0.24
CA SER A 136 -22.83 15.97 0.00
C SER A 136 -23.19 16.33 1.44
N ALA A 137 -24.45 16.73 1.70
CA ALA A 137 -24.93 17.00 3.07
C ALA A 137 -24.75 15.77 3.98
N ALA A 138 -25.12 14.58 3.48
CA ALA A 138 -24.91 13.31 4.19
C ALA A 138 -23.43 13.06 4.54
N ASN A 139 -22.50 13.38 3.63
CA ASN A 139 -21.07 13.24 3.92
C ASN A 139 -20.57 14.26 4.94
N ARG A 140 -21.06 15.50 4.90
CA ARG A 140 -20.72 16.50 5.91
C ARG A 140 -21.16 16.05 7.30
N GLN A 141 -22.39 15.56 7.41
CA GLN A 141 -22.94 15.06 8.67
C GLN A 141 -22.17 13.81 9.16
N LEU A 142 -21.84 12.89 8.25
CA LEU A 142 -21.03 11.72 8.60
C LEU A 142 -19.61 12.13 9.04
N ALA A 143 -18.95 13.05 8.34
CA ALA A 143 -17.62 13.51 8.73
C ALA A 143 -17.59 14.11 10.13
N ALA A 144 -18.68 14.76 10.58
CA ALA A 144 -18.78 15.29 11.94
C ALA A 144 -18.83 14.19 13.02
N THR A 145 -19.14 12.94 12.66
CA THR A 145 -19.30 11.83 13.62
C THR A 145 -18.18 10.79 13.55
N ILE A 146 -17.54 10.61 12.39
CA ILE A 146 -16.51 9.56 12.20
C ILE A 146 -15.09 10.10 12.05
N THR A 147 -14.86 11.39 12.30
CA THR A 147 -13.53 11.99 12.11
C THR A 147 -13.07 12.73 13.36
N HIS A 148 -11.78 12.58 13.67
CA HIS A 148 -11.11 13.35 14.71
C HIS A 148 -9.74 13.77 14.17
N GLN A 149 -9.47 15.08 14.20
CA GLN A 149 -8.28 15.67 13.57
C GLN A 149 -8.15 15.26 12.08
N ASN A 150 -7.13 14.47 11.73
CA ASN A 150 -6.83 14.01 10.37
C ASN A 150 -7.11 12.51 10.19
N GLU A 151 -7.83 11.88 11.11
CA GLU A 151 -8.05 10.44 11.16
C GLU A 151 -9.54 10.08 11.20
N LEU A 152 -9.84 8.84 10.79
CA LEU A 152 -11.13 8.22 11.03
C LEU A 152 -11.21 7.64 12.44
N THR A 153 -12.31 7.92 13.13
CA THR A 153 -12.56 7.43 14.49
C THR A 153 -13.00 5.97 14.46
N LEU A 154 -12.10 5.03 14.77
CA LEU A 154 -12.38 3.59 14.64
C LEU A 154 -13.57 3.08 15.46
N HIS A 155 -13.83 3.65 16.63
CA HIS A 155 -14.92 3.21 17.51
C HIS A 155 -16.30 3.76 17.13
N ALA A 156 -16.38 4.70 16.19
CA ALA A 156 -17.66 5.21 15.71
C ALA A 156 -18.35 4.14 14.84
N LYS A 157 -19.62 3.84 15.16
CA LYS A 157 -20.40 2.76 14.52
C LYS A 157 -20.45 2.86 12.99
N GLN A 158 -20.39 4.08 12.46
CA GLN A 158 -20.51 4.37 11.04
C GLN A 158 -19.16 4.31 10.28
N THR A 159 -18.02 4.26 10.99
CA THR A 159 -16.69 4.25 10.36
C THR A 159 -16.48 3.01 9.49
N LEU A 160 -16.68 1.81 10.06
CA LEU A 160 -16.45 0.57 9.33
C LEU A 160 -17.38 0.41 8.10
N PRO A 161 -18.71 0.63 8.18
CA PRO A 161 -19.58 0.63 6.99
C PRO A 161 -19.14 1.64 5.94
N PHE A 162 -18.72 2.84 6.35
CA PHE A 162 -18.24 3.86 5.44
C PHE A 162 -16.96 3.41 4.72
N VAL A 163 -15.97 2.90 5.43
CA VAL A 163 -14.73 2.41 4.82
C VAL A 163 -14.98 1.21 3.89
N LYS A 164 -15.85 0.27 4.28
CA LYS A 164 -16.30 -0.81 3.38
C LYS A 164 -16.91 -0.26 2.09
N SER A 165 -17.71 0.82 2.17
CA SER A 165 -18.27 1.48 0.99
C SER A 165 -17.20 2.12 0.08
N LEU A 166 -16.15 2.71 0.67
CA LEU A 166 -15.03 3.26 -0.09
C LEU A 166 -14.25 2.16 -0.82
N LEU A 167 -13.85 1.11 -0.10
CA LEU A 167 -13.09 -0.02 -0.66
C LEU A 167 -13.92 -0.76 -1.73
N GLY A 168 -15.22 -0.90 -1.50
CA GLY A 168 -16.17 -1.55 -2.41
C GLY A 168 -16.10 -1.02 -3.84
N GLU A 169 -15.85 0.27 -4.03
CA GLU A 169 -15.75 0.92 -5.34
C GLU A 169 -14.58 0.41 -6.21
N TYR A 170 -13.59 -0.24 -5.62
CA TYR A 170 -12.40 -0.76 -6.31
C TYR A 170 -12.40 -2.27 -6.47
N THR A 171 -13.25 -2.98 -5.72
CA THR A 171 -13.22 -4.45 -5.68
C THR A 171 -13.46 -5.09 -7.05
N GLY A 172 -14.38 -4.53 -7.84
CA GLY A 172 -14.66 -4.98 -9.21
C GLY A 172 -13.61 -4.57 -10.26
N LEU A 173 -12.62 -3.75 -9.89
CA LEU A 173 -11.53 -3.35 -10.79
C LEU A 173 -10.37 -4.35 -10.78
N LEU A 174 -10.33 -5.24 -9.79
CA LEU A 174 -9.25 -6.21 -9.56
C LEU A 174 -9.68 -7.61 -9.99
N TYR A 175 -8.70 -8.45 -10.33
CA TYR A 175 -8.94 -9.87 -10.57
C TYR A 175 -9.07 -10.63 -9.24
N ARG A 176 -9.84 -11.72 -9.24
CA ARG A 176 -9.94 -12.61 -8.07
C ARG A 176 -8.55 -13.07 -7.63
N GLY A 177 -8.31 -13.05 -6.32
CA GLY A 177 -7.03 -13.41 -5.71
C GLY A 177 -5.99 -12.29 -5.67
N GLN A 178 -6.25 -11.13 -6.30
CA GLN A 178 -5.41 -9.94 -6.16
C GLN A 178 -5.63 -9.23 -4.83
N HIS A 179 -4.67 -8.38 -4.46
CA HIS A 179 -4.64 -7.63 -3.21
C HIS A 179 -5.25 -6.24 -3.40
N LEU A 180 -5.98 -5.80 -2.38
CA LEU A 180 -6.29 -4.39 -2.13
C LEU A 180 -5.61 -4.00 -0.82
N ALA A 181 -4.88 -2.90 -0.82
CA ALA A 181 -4.21 -2.41 0.37
C ALA A 181 -5.14 -1.48 1.17
N ILE A 182 -5.20 -1.68 2.48
CA ILE A 182 -6.07 -0.91 3.40
C ILE A 182 -5.30 0.15 4.21
N GLY A 183 -4.00 0.29 3.96
CA GLY A 183 -3.10 1.16 4.72
C GLY A 183 -2.87 0.63 6.13
N GLY A 184 -3.12 1.47 7.14
CA GLY A 184 -3.08 1.08 8.55
C GLY A 184 -1.78 1.45 9.26
N ASP A 185 -1.12 2.51 8.82
CA ASP A 185 0.05 3.14 9.42
C ASP A 185 -0.30 4.45 10.15
N GLU A 186 0.58 4.84 11.07
CA GLU A 186 0.64 6.14 11.75
C GLU A 186 -0.71 6.74 12.22
N TYR A 187 -1.52 5.95 12.94
CA TYR A 187 -2.80 6.42 13.48
C TYR A 187 -2.88 6.33 15.02
N SER A 188 -3.59 7.28 15.62
CA SER A 188 -3.66 7.48 17.07
C SER A 188 -4.27 6.31 17.85
N ALA A 189 -5.16 5.54 17.22
CA ALA A 189 -5.83 4.37 17.81
C ALA A 189 -4.99 3.06 17.71
N SER A 190 -3.67 3.17 17.53
CA SER A 190 -2.74 2.05 17.54
C SER A 190 -2.04 1.92 18.90
N THR A 191 -2.81 1.81 19.99
CA THR A 191 -2.31 1.67 21.38
C THR A 191 -2.89 0.44 22.08
N GLN A 192 -2.23 -0.05 23.15
CA GLN A 192 -2.71 -1.24 23.88
C GLN A 192 -4.17 -1.11 24.34
N ALA A 193 -4.61 0.09 24.76
CA ALA A 193 -5.98 0.33 25.19
C ALA A 193 -7.01 0.30 24.05
N THR A 194 -6.61 0.72 22.84
CA THR A 194 -7.49 0.82 21.66
C THR A 194 -7.43 -0.43 20.78
N GLN A 195 -6.55 -1.37 21.12
CA GLN A 195 -6.23 -2.54 20.31
C GLN A 195 -7.42 -3.47 20.01
N PRO A 196 -8.38 -3.74 20.92
CA PRO A 196 -9.57 -4.52 20.57
C PRO A 196 -10.34 -3.95 19.38
N THR A 197 -10.46 -2.63 19.30
CA THR A 197 -11.12 -1.92 18.19
C THR A 197 -10.31 -2.04 16.90
N THR A 198 -8.98 -1.85 16.97
CA THR A 198 -8.06 -2.04 15.84
C THR A 198 -8.13 -3.46 15.27
N VAL A 199 -8.14 -4.48 16.12
CA VAL A 199 -8.26 -5.89 15.72
C VAL A 199 -9.59 -6.14 15.02
N SER A 200 -10.71 -5.68 15.60
CA SER A 200 -12.04 -5.86 14.97
C SER A 200 -12.09 -5.17 13.61
N TYR A 201 -11.66 -3.92 13.53
CA TYR A 201 -11.65 -3.13 12.31
C TYR A 201 -10.85 -3.83 11.19
N THR A 202 -9.64 -4.27 11.52
CA THR A 202 -8.74 -4.96 10.58
C THR A 202 -9.34 -6.27 10.07
N ASN A 203 -9.85 -7.11 10.98
CA ASN A 203 -10.48 -8.37 10.61
C ASN A 203 -11.75 -8.17 9.78
N ASP A 204 -12.58 -7.18 10.11
CA ASP A 204 -13.81 -6.93 9.39
C ASP A 204 -13.57 -6.40 7.97
N LEU A 205 -12.55 -5.58 7.77
CA LEU A 205 -12.11 -5.18 6.43
C LEU A 205 -11.53 -6.37 5.67
N ASN A 206 -10.69 -7.18 6.30
CA ASN A 206 -10.12 -8.37 5.68
C ASN A 206 -11.21 -9.35 5.22
N ARG A 207 -12.15 -9.70 6.10
CA ARG A 207 -13.26 -10.61 5.79
C ARG A 207 -14.17 -10.05 4.71
N TYR A 208 -14.41 -8.74 4.72
CA TYR A 208 -15.15 -8.07 3.64
C TYR A 208 -14.46 -8.25 2.28
N LEU A 209 -13.15 -7.97 2.19
CA LEU A 209 -12.40 -8.12 0.93
C LEU A 209 -12.30 -9.58 0.47
N ARG A 210 -12.13 -10.52 1.41
CA ARG A 210 -12.19 -11.96 1.12
C ARG A 210 -13.53 -12.39 0.56
N GLY A 211 -14.64 -11.87 1.11
CA GLY A 211 -15.99 -12.09 0.59
C GLY A 211 -16.16 -11.57 -0.85
N LYS A 212 -15.33 -10.59 -1.27
CA LYS A 212 -15.23 -10.09 -2.64
C LYS A 212 -14.22 -10.85 -3.52
N GLY A 213 -13.62 -11.93 -3.00
CA GLY A 213 -12.62 -12.73 -3.70
C GLY A 213 -11.24 -12.07 -3.78
N LEU A 214 -10.95 -11.10 -2.91
CA LEU A 214 -9.67 -10.38 -2.86
C LEU A 214 -8.88 -10.77 -1.62
N LYS A 215 -7.57 -10.47 -1.66
CA LYS A 215 -6.67 -10.56 -0.52
C LYS A 215 -6.43 -9.17 0.06
N THR A 216 -6.03 -9.13 1.32
CA THR A 216 -5.74 -7.88 2.03
C THR A 216 -4.24 -7.73 2.19
N THR A 217 -3.73 -6.52 2.02
CA THR A 217 -2.38 -6.14 2.44
C THR A 217 -2.43 -4.87 3.29
N MET A 218 -1.58 -4.75 4.30
CA MET A 218 -1.59 -3.61 5.23
C MET A 218 -0.20 -3.32 5.80
N TRP A 219 0.00 -2.13 6.36
CA TRP A 219 1.20 -1.77 7.14
C TRP A 219 1.19 -2.41 8.53
N ASN A 220 2.34 -2.44 9.21
CA ASN A 220 2.52 -3.23 10.43
C ASN A 220 2.18 -2.51 11.75
N ASP A 221 1.90 -1.21 11.74
CA ASP A 221 1.79 -0.36 12.94
C ASP A 221 0.77 -0.87 13.97
N GLY A 222 -0.40 -1.27 13.49
CA GLY A 222 -1.50 -1.78 14.32
C GLY A 222 -1.32 -3.21 14.85
N LEU A 223 -0.19 -3.88 14.58
CA LEU A 223 0.03 -5.28 14.96
C LEU A 223 0.82 -5.39 16.27
N MET A 224 0.11 -5.69 17.37
CA MET A 224 0.71 -5.83 18.70
C MET A 224 0.96 -7.29 19.08
N LYS A 225 2.01 -7.52 19.88
CA LYS A 225 2.44 -8.86 20.34
C LYS A 225 1.30 -9.66 21.01
N ALA A 226 0.53 -8.99 21.87
CA ALA A 226 -0.53 -9.62 22.65
C ALA A 226 -1.73 -10.07 21.79
N ASP A 227 -1.95 -9.45 20.63
CA ASP A 227 -3.17 -9.63 19.83
C ASP A 227 -2.94 -10.40 18.52
N LEU A 228 -1.72 -10.91 18.28
CA LEU A 228 -1.39 -11.65 17.06
C LEU A 228 -2.31 -12.86 16.83
N ARG A 229 -2.80 -13.51 17.88
CA ARG A 229 -3.74 -14.64 17.78
C ARG A 229 -5.17 -14.22 17.40
N ARG A 230 -5.50 -12.93 17.54
CA ARG A 230 -6.85 -12.39 17.33
C ARG A 230 -7.02 -11.76 15.95
N ILE A 231 -5.92 -11.51 15.24
CA ILE A 231 -5.93 -10.92 13.89
C ILE A 231 -5.88 -12.05 12.85
N ASP A 232 -6.64 -11.91 11.76
CA ASP A 232 -6.68 -12.89 10.68
C ASP A 232 -5.30 -13.02 9.98
N HIS A 233 -4.69 -14.22 10.04
CA HIS A 233 -3.31 -14.45 9.54
C HIS A 233 -3.14 -14.48 8.03
N ASN A 234 -4.24 -14.42 7.27
CA ASN A 234 -4.19 -14.40 5.81
C ASN A 234 -4.10 -12.98 5.22
N ILE A 235 -3.88 -11.98 6.07
CA ILE A 235 -3.47 -10.64 5.67
C ILE A 235 -1.97 -10.65 5.37
N ARG A 236 -1.57 -10.07 4.22
CA ARG A 236 -0.16 -9.82 3.92
C ARG A 236 0.30 -8.52 4.58
N VAL A 237 1.35 -8.59 5.38
CA VAL A 237 1.86 -7.42 6.12
C VAL A 237 3.06 -6.83 5.38
N VAL A 238 3.03 -5.53 5.09
CA VAL A 238 4.19 -4.76 4.64
C VAL A 238 4.85 -4.16 5.87
N TYR A 239 6.04 -4.64 6.21
CA TYR A 239 6.72 -4.28 7.45
C TYR A 239 7.80 -3.23 7.18
N TRP A 240 7.58 -2.00 7.64
CA TRP A 240 8.45 -0.86 7.29
C TRP A 240 9.35 -0.38 8.42
N SER A 241 8.82 -0.34 9.65
CA SER A 241 9.57 0.02 10.86
C SER A 241 8.97 -0.66 12.09
N TYR A 242 9.82 -0.97 13.07
CA TYR A 242 9.39 -1.50 14.37
C TYR A 242 8.78 -0.41 15.26
N ASP A 243 9.35 0.79 15.24
CA ASP A 243 8.92 1.90 16.09
C ASP A 243 8.18 3.01 15.35
N GLY A 244 8.07 2.93 14.03
CA GLY A 244 7.43 3.94 13.20
C GLY A 244 8.28 5.19 13.00
N GLU A 245 9.57 5.16 13.34
CA GLU A 245 10.52 6.27 13.14
C GLU A 245 10.02 7.64 13.64
N THR A 246 9.31 7.64 14.78
CA THR A 246 8.57 8.80 15.31
C THR A 246 9.43 10.02 15.67
N GLY A 247 10.76 9.91 15.63
CA GLY A 247 11.70 10.93 16.09
C GLY A 247 11.73 11.16 17.61
N ASN A 248 10.77 10.60 18.36
CA ASN A 248 10.68 10.72 19.82
C ASN A 248 11.11 9.41 20.49
N SER A 249 12.20 9.45 21.26
CA SER A 249 12.80 8.24 21.87
C SER A 249 11.88 7.52 22.86
N GLN A 250 11.05 8.25 23.61
CA GLN A 250 10.11 7.68 24.58
C GLN A 250 8.98 6.94 23.85
N THR A 251 8.44 7.56 22.79
CA THR A 251 7.42 6.95 21.94
C THR A 251 7.97 5.72 21.22
N ALA A 252 9.19 5.80 20.69
CA ALA A 252 9.84 4.66 20.05
C ALA A 252 10.04 3.49 21.03
N LYS A 253 10.47 3.78 22.27
CA LYS A 253 10.58 2.77 23.33
C LYS A 253 9.22 2.13 23.66
N ALA A 254 8.17 2.94 23.79
CA ALA A 254 6.81 2.45 24.05
C ALA A 254 6.30 1.57 22.89
N HIS A 255 6.50 1.98 21.64
CA HIS A 255 6.14 1.17 20.47
C HIS A 255 6.85 -0.18 20.46
N ARG A 256 8.16 -0.22 20.71
CA ARG A 256 8.95 -1.47 20.74
C ARG A 256 8.56 -2.42 21.89
N GLN A 257 7.95 -1.90 22.95
CA GLN A 257 7.41 -2.75 24.01
C GLN A 257 6.20 -3.55 23.51
N ILE A 258 5.28 -2.92 22.76
CA ILE A 258 3.97 -3.49 22.45
C ILE A 258 3.81 -4.04 21.02
N ARG A 259 4.45 -3.42 20.01
CA ARG A 259 4.32 -3.81 18.59
C ARG A 259 5.04 -5.13 18.34
N ALA A 260 4.52 -5.96 17.44
CA ALA A 260 5.19 -7.20 17.07
C ALA A 260 6.34 -6.93 16.10
N THR A 261 7.46 -7.63 16.30
CA THR A 261 8.58 -7.67 15.36
C THR A 261 8.21 -8.45 14.09
N LEU A 262 8.93 -8.22 12.99
CA LEU A 262 8.73 -8.98 11.75
C LEU A 262 8.88 -10.51 11.98
N PRO A 263 9.92 -11.01 12.69
CA PRO A 263 10.03 -12.43 13.02
C PRO A 263 8.89 -12.96 13.92
N GLU A 264 8.36 -12.16 14.86
CA GLU A 264 7.18 -12.54 15.65
C GLU A 264 5.93 -12.70 14.78
N LEU A 265 5.72 -11.80 13.82
CA LEU A 265 4.61 -11.93 12.85
C LEU A 265 4.73 -13.22 12.05
N ASN A 266 5.92 -13.54 11.53
CA ASN A 266 6.13 -14.80 10.81
C ASN A 266 5.91 -16.02 11.69
N ARG A 267 6.43 -16.04 12.93
CA ARG A 267 6.18 -17.14 13.88
C ARG A 267 4.70 -17.30 14.22
N ALA A 268 3.95 -16.19 14.28
CA ALA A 268 2.52 -16.19 14.52
C ALA A 268 1.69 -16.63 13.29
N GLY A 269 2.28 -16.72 12.09
CA GLY A 269 1.61 -17.22 10.89
C GLY A 269 1.38 -16.19 9.79
N PHE A 270 1.71 -14.92 10.00
CA PHE A 270 1.53 -13.88 8.99
C PHE A 270 2.53 -14.00 7.85
N GLN A 271 2.07 -13.73 6.63
CA GLN A 271 2.93 -13.48 5.49
C GLN A 271 3.42 -12.03 5.51
N THR A 272 4.72 -11.81 5.35
CA THR A 272 5.32 -10.48 5.42
C THR A 272 6.09 -10.11 4.15
N LEU A 273 6.16 -8.82 3.85
CA LEU A 273 7.11 -8.21 2.93
C LEU A 273 7.99 -7.26 3.74
N ASN A 274 9.31 -7.41 3.61
CA ASN A 274 10.28 -6.50 4.22
C ASN A 274 10.34 -5.18 3.41
N ALA A 275 9.88 -4.09 4.00
CA ALA A 275 9.92 -2.74 3.44
C ALA A 275 10.76 -1.81 4.33
N ASN A 276 11.82 -2.34 4.97
CA ASN A 276 12.71 -1.64 5.89
C ASN A 276 13.04 -0.22 5.41
N PHE A 277 12.56 0.78 6.16
CA PHE A 277 12.69 2.19 5.79
C PHE A 277 14.14 2.62 5.58
N TRP A 278 15.10 2.03 6.30
CA TRP A 278 16.50 2.48 6.27
C TRP A 278 17.13 2.27 4.89
N TYR A 279 16.84 1.14 4.27
CA TYR A 279 17.45 0.73 3.01
C TYR A 279 16.49 0.80 1.83
N LEU A 280 15.19 0.66 2.07
CA LEU A 280 14.19 0.48 1.02
C LEU A 280 13.27 1.70 0.86
N TYR A 281 13.49 2.81 1.57
CA TYR A 281 12.73 4.05 1.34
C TYR A 281 13.56 5.08 0.58
N VAL A 282 12.97 5.64 -0.48
CA VAL A 282 13.49 6.78 -1.22
C VAL A 282 12.56 7.96 -1.02
N ILE A 283 13.01 8.97 -0.27
CA ILE A 283 12.26 10.21 -0.08
C ILE A 283 12.71 11.24 -1.11
N THR A 284 11.80 11.71 -1.97
CA THR A 284 12.13 12.57 -3.12
C THR A 284 12.25 14.06 -2.75
N ARG A 285 12.84 14.38 -1.60
CA ARG A 285 13.08 15.76 -1.14
C ARG A 285 14.34 16.33 -1.78
N PRO A 286 14.37 17.60 -2.23
CA PRO A 286 15.54 18.15 -2.93
C PRO A 286 16.83 18.19 -2.09
N ALA A 287 16.72 18.27 -0.77
CA ALA A 287 17.87 18.20 0.14
C ALA A 287 18.62 16.85 0.05
N THR A 288 17.87 15.74 -0.08
CA THR A 288 18.40 14.37 -0.03
C THR A 288 18.44 13.69 -1.40
N PHE A 289 17.58 14.05 -2.35
CA PHE A 289 17.43 13.37 -3.63
C PHE A 289 18.39 13.88 -4.72
N LYS A 290 19.68 13.87 -4.37
CA LYS A 290 20.81 14.29 -5.21
C LYS A 290 21.49 13.06 -5.83
N ALA A 291 22.15 13.23 -6.98
CA ALA A 291 22.82 12.13 -7.69
C ALA A 291 23.90 11.43 -6.84
N ALA A 292 24.65 12.20 -6.03
CA ALA A 292 25.65 11.66 -5.10
C ALA A 292 24.99 10.74 -4.03
N ASN A 293 23.87 11.18 -3.46
CA ASN A 293 23.14 10.39 -2.47
C ASN A 293 22.51 9.14 -3.07
N VAL A 294 21.95 9.22 -4.29
CA VAL A 294 21.45 8.03 -5.00
C VAL A 294 22.57 7.01 -5.21
N ARG A 295 23.78 7.46 -5.60
CA ARG A 295 24.96 6.58 -5.74
C ARG A 295 25.38 5.98 -4.39
N TYR A 296 25.35 6.78 -3.32
CA TYR A 296 25.61 6.30 -1.97
C TYR A 296 24.61 5.21 -1.57
N TRP A 297 23.31 5.44 -1.72
CA TRP A 297 22.27 4.46 -1.42
C TRP A 297 22.44 3.17 -2.21
N GLN A 298 22.79 3.25 -3.51
CA GLN A 298 23.09 2.06 -4.31
C GLN A 298 24.24 1.23 -3.72
N ASN A 299 25.31 1.89 -3.28
CA ASN A 299 26.47 1.21 -2.70
C ASN A 299 26.16 0.66 -1.31
N ASP A 300 25.44 1.41 -0.49
CA ASP A 300 25.03 1.03 0.85
C ASP A 300 24.10 -0.20 0.81
N LEU A 301 23.09 -0.17 -0.06
CA LEU A 301 22.17 -1.30 -0.29
C LEU A 301 22.92 -2.57 -0.72
N LYS A 302 23.91 -2.47 -1.62
CA LYS A 302 24.69 -3.63 -2.10
C LYS A 302 25.61 -4.24 -1.04
N ARG A 303 26.12 -3.41 -0.13
CA ARG A 303 27.14 -3.83 0.84
C ARG A 303 26.54 -4.28 2.16
N HIS A 304 25.42 -3.68 2.56
CA HIS A 304 24.95 -3.77 3.94
C HIS A 304 23.52 -4.30 4.07
N TRP A 305 22.75 -4.38 2.98
CA TRP A 305 21.38 -4.89 3.05
C TRP A 305 21.24 -6.28 2.43
N THR A 306 20.58 -7.15 3.17
CA THR A 306 20.04 -8.42 2.69
C THR A 306 18.58 -8.52 3.14
N PRO A 307 17.77 -9.43 2.58
CA PRO A 307 16.38 -9.60 3.01
C PRO A 307 16.19 -9.90 4.50
N THR A 308 17.24 -10.31 5.24
CA THR A 308 17.19 -10.56 6.69
C THR A 308 17.35 -9.29 7.53
N VAL A 309 17.69 -8.15 6.92
CA VAL A 309 17.82 -6.85 7.60
C VAL A 309 16.48 -6.12 7.55
N TRP A 310 15.75 -6.11 8.67
CA TRP A 310 14.37 -5.60 8.75
C TRP A 310 14.16 -4.48 9.76
N ASP A 311 15.02 -4.33 10.78
CA ASP A 311 14.96 -3.25 11.77
C ASP A 311 16.19 -2.37 11.65
N LYS A 312 16.09 -1.28 10.88
CA LYS A 312 17.22 -0.39 10.57
C LYS A 312 18.38 -1.18 9.94
N THR A 313 19.51 -1.24 10.62
CA THR A 313 20.72 -1.99 10.24
C THR A 313 20.85 -3.32 10.97
N SER A 314 19.87 -3.71 11.78
CA SER A 314 19.93 -4.93 12.58
C SER A 314 19.80 -6.17 11.71
N HIS A 315 20.77 -7.07 11.84
CA HIS A 315 20.79 -8.39 11.21
C HIS A 315 20.09 -9.47 12.05
N GLN A 316 19.39 -9.11 13.13
CA GLN A 316 18.80 -10.08 14.04
C GLN A 316 17.69 -10.92 13.38
N ASN A 317 17.83 -12.25 13.51
CA ASN A 317 16.82 -13.32 13.46
C ASN A 317 15.58 -13.10 12.59
N LEU A 318 15.77 -12.80 11.30
CA LEU A 318 14.81 -13.20 10.26
C LEU A 318 15.31 -14.49 9.60
N ALA A 319 15.38 -15.57 10.39
CA ALA A 319 15.80 -16.89 9.90
C ALA A 319 14.80 -17.39 8.84
N THR A 320 15.30 -17.77 7.66
CA THR A 320 14.76 -18.69 6.60
C THR A 320 13.24 -18.84 6.43
N SER A 321 12.46 -17.86 6.90
CA SER A 321 11.03 -17.97 7.08
C SER A 321 10.39 -18.02 5.72
N LYS A 322 9.71 -19.14 5.43
CA LYS A 322 8.88 -19.29 4.22
C LYS A 322 7.70 -18.31 4.19
N ARG A 323 7.44 -17.61 5.31
CA ARG A 323 6.42 -16.56 5.42
C ARG A 323 6.96 -15.16 5.17
N ASN A 324 8.27 -14.97 5.15
CA ASN A 324 8.86 -13.76 4.57
C ASN A 324 8.86 -13.89 3.05
N LEU A 325 7.83 -13.30 2.42
CA LEU A 325 7.59 -13.45 0.99
C LEU A 325 8.65 -12.76 0.16
N GLY A 326 9.31 -11.72 0.70
CA GLY A 326 10.35 -10.96 0.01
C GLY A 326 10.37 -9.51 0.48
N SER A 327 10.52 -8.55 -0.43
CA SER A 327 10.70 -7.15 -0.08
C SER A 327 9.97 -6.18 -1.00
N ALA A 328 9.85 -4.93 -0.55
CA ALA A 328 9.30 -3.83 -1.33
C ALA A 328 10.14 -2.57 -1.13
N ILE A 329 10.52 -1.94 -2.23
CA ILE A 329 11.10 -0.59 -2.20
C ILE A 329 9.99 0.46 -2.28
N SER A 330 10.07 1.52 -1.49
CA SER A 330 9.07 2.60 -1.45
C SER A 330 9.66 3.92 -1.95
N ILE A 331 8.93 4.62 -2.82
CA ILE A 331 9.28 5.96 -3.28
C ILE A 331 8.23 6.93 -2.75
N TRP A 332 8.63 7.73 -1.76
CA TRP A 332 7.77 8.66 -1.04
C TRP A 332 7.96 10.11 -1.51
N GLY A 333 6.84 10.80 -1.71
CA GLY A 333 6.78 12.15 -2.25
C GLY A 333 6.81 13.26 -1.21
N ASP A 334 7.34 13.01 -0.02
CA ASP A 334 7.21 13.91 1.12
C ASP A 334 7.82 15.30 0.90
N GLY A 335 7.25 16.28 1.59
CA GLY A 335 7.75 17.65 1.62
C GLY A 335 7.38 18.45 0.37
N LYS A 336 8.17 19.49 0.09
CA LYS A 336 7.89 20.40 -1.02
C LYS A 336 8.15 19.72 -2.37
N LYS A 337 7.10 19.61 -3.19
CA LYS A 337 7.18 19.07 -4.55
C LYS A 337 8.01 19.99 -5.43
N THR A 338 9.21 19.54 -5.75
CA THR A 338 10.19 20.30 -6.56
C THR A 338 10.60 19.56 -7.84
N TYR A 339 10.39 18.25 -7.89
CA TYR A 339 10.66 17.43 -9.06
C TYR A 339 9.37 17.11 -9.81
N SER A 340 9.42 17.17 -11.14
CA SER A 340 8.38 16.60 -11.98
C SER A 340 8.32 15.07 -11.84
N GLN A 341 7.18 14.48 -12.21
CA GLN A 341 7.04 13.02 -12.26
C GLN A 341 8.13 12.34 -13.12
N GLN A 342 8.58 12.98 -14.20
CA GLN A 342 9.64 12.45 -15.04
C GLN A 342 11.00 12.50 -14.33
N GLN A 343 11.31 13.60 -13.64
CA GLN A 343 12.54 13.73 -12.87
C GLN A 343 12.59 12.71 -11.72
N VAL A 344 11.48 12.47 -11.01
CA VAL A 344 11.43 11.43 -9.98
C VAL A 344 11.74 10.07 -10.57
N LEU A 345 11.03 9.66 -11.64
CA LEU A 345 11.25 8.36 -12.26
C LEU A 345 12.69 8.19 -12.78
N ALA A 346 13.26 9.23 -13.41
CA ALA A 346 14.62 9.19 -13.94
C ALA A 346 15.67 9.09 -12.82
N LYS A 347 15.53 9.89 -11.76
CA LYS A 347 16.47 9.93 -10.64
C LYS A 347 16.40 8.68 -9.76
N THR A 348 15.24 8.04 -9.62
CA THR A 348 15.12 6.80 -8.84
C THR A 348 15.56 5.57 -9.63
N LYS A 349 15.56 5.62 -10.96
CA LYS A 349 15.87 4.47 -11.83
C LYS A 349 17.17 3.74 -11.45
N PRO A 350 18.33 4.41 -11.23
CA PRO A 350 19.56 3.69 -10.89
C PRO A 350 19.43 2.87 -9.60
N PHE A 351 18.72 3.40 -8.60
CA PHE A 351 18.49 2.71 -7.34
C PHE A 351 17.53 1.52 -7.49
N LEU A 352 16.46 1.68 -8.29
CA LEU A 352 15.58 0.56 -8.65
C LEU A 352 16.34 -0.54 -9.40
N ASP A 353 17.18 -0.18 -10.37
CA ASP A 353 18.00 -1.15 -11.12
C ASP A 353 18.93 -1.92 -10.18
N THR A 354 19.47 -1.28 -9.13
CA THR A 354 20.27 -1.97 -8.10
C THR A 354 19.40 -2.91 -7.26
N TYR A 355 18.27 -2.43 -6.74
CA TYR A 355 17.38 -3.20 -5.86
C TYR A 355 16.85 -4.47 -6.53
N PHE A 356 16.43 -4.38 -7.80
CA PHE A 356 15.91 -5.51 -8.55
C PHE A 356 17.00 -6.52 -8.99
N LYS A 357 18.28 -6.14 -8.98
CA LYS A 357 19.42 -7.00 -9.33
C LYS A 357 20.04 -7.76 -8.15
N GLN A 358 19.83 -7.27 -6.93
CA GLN A 358 20.08 -8.10 -5.72
C GLN A 358 19.06 -9.23 -5.64
#